data_AF-A0A7Z7BJ54-F1
#
_entry.id   AF-A0A7Z7BJ54-F1
#
_cell.length_a   1.000
_cell.length_b   1.000
_cell.length_c   1.000
_cell.angle_alpha   90.00
_cell.angle_beta   90.00
_cell.angle_gamma   90.00
#
_symmetry.space_group_name_H-M   'P 1'
#
loop_
_entity.id
_entity.type
_entity.pdbx_description
1 polymer ?
#
loop_
_entity_poly.entity_id
_entity_poly.type
_entity_poly.pdbx_seq_one_letter_code
_entity_poly.pdbx_strand_id
1 'polypeptide(L)'
;MLERELIALLERADLDSTVLFLDGYADLSEVDEVFDVIVPVEEWTHEQGKHGGAEYSVRYPDAFEPCDEEYTDVTHVAQRVALITNGPTNYRRRGLSERQGS
;
A
#
# COMPACT_ATOMS: atom_id res chain seq x y z
N MET A 1 17.23 9.05 0.75
CA MET A 1 16.33 10.21 1.01
C MET A 1 16.66 10.84 2.36
N LEU A 2 16.60 12.16 2.51
CA LEU A 2 16.84 12.80 3.81
C LEU A 2 15.60 12.69 4.72
N GLU A 3 15.82 12.60 6.04
CA GLU A 3 14.73 12.50 7.04
C GLU A 3 13.67 13.61 6.89
N ARG A 4 14.09 14.84 6.58
CA ARG A 4 13.18 15.98 6.40
C ARG A 4 12.28 15.84 5.16
N GLU A 5 12.81 15.25 4.09
CA GLU A 5 12.04 15.01 2.86
C GLU A 5 11.02 13.89 3.09
N LEU A 6 11.42 12.85 3.81
CA LEU A 6 10.52 11.77 4.23
C LEU A 6 9.36 12.32 5.08
N ILE A 7 9.65 13.15 6.08
CA ILE A 7 8.63 13.77 6.92
C ILE A 7 7.67 14.61 6.06
N ALA A 8 8.19 15.46 5.18
CA ALA A 8 7.36 16.31 4.31
C ALA A 8 6.49 15.51 3.32
N LEU A 9 6.90 14.31 2.93
CA LEU A 9 6.08 13.42 2.10
C LEU A 9 4.99 12.72 2.93
N LEU A 10 5.31 12.28 4.14
CA LEU A 10 4.36 11.66 5.06
C LEU A 10 3.32 12.65 5.59
N GLU A 11 3.65 13.94 5.72
CA GLU A 11 2.70 15.00 6.06
C GLU A 11 1.55 15.13 5.06
N ARG A 12 1.68 14.56 3.85
CA ARG A 12 0.61 14.52 2.84
C ARG A 12 -0.36 13.37 3.04
N ALA A 13 0.02 12.35 3.81
CA ALA A 13 -0.85 11.23 4.14
C ALA A 13 -1.87 11.65 5.20
N ASP A 14 -3.10 11.13 5.10
CA ASP A 14 -4.06 11.28 6.18
C ASP A 14 -3.53 10.54 7.42
N LEU A 15 -3.68 11.10 8.63
CA LEU A 15 -3.14 10.51 9.87
C LEU A 15 -3.71 9.12 10.18
N ASP A 16 -4.90 8.82 9.64
CA ASP A 16 -5.56 7.53 9.76
C ASP A 16 -5.15 6.54 8.64
N SER A 17 -4.17 6.90 7.81
CA SER A 17 -3.70 6.02 6.72
C SER A 17 -2.92 4.83 7.26
N THR A 18 -3.18 3.66 6.69
CA THR A 18 -2.34 2.47 6.91
C THR A 18 -1.04 2.61 6.12
N VAL A 19 0.10 2.58 6.80
CA VAL A 19 1.42 2.58 6.16
C VAL A 19 1.75 1.17 5.67
N LEU A 20 2.02 1.04 4.37
CA LEU A 20 2.43 -0.21 3.73
C LEU A 20 3.88 -0.07 3.26
N PHE A 21 4.74 -0.94 3.76
CA PHE A 21 6.10 -1.06 3.27
C PHE A 21 6.15 -2.10 2.16
N LEU A 22 6.41 -1.65 0.93
CA LEU A 22 6.62 -2.53 -0.22
C LEU A 22 8.10 -2.88 -0.25
N ASP A 23 8.45 -3.96 0.45
CA ASP A 23 9.80 -4.47 0.45
C ASP A 23 10.13 -5.09 -0.91
N GLY A 24 11.07 -4.50 -1.62
CA GLY A 24 11.74 -5.16 -2.72
C GLY A 24 12.79 -6.13 -2.18
N TYR A 25 12.39 -7.25 -1.59
CA TYR A 25 13.32 -8.33 -1.15
C TYR A 25 14.60 -7.78 -0.50
N ALA A 26 14.51 -7.09 0.65
CA ALA A 26 15.70 -6.60 1.33
C ALA A 26 16.14 -7.58 2.42
N ASP A 27 17.31 -8.19 2.24
CA ASP A 27 18.05 -8.81 3.34
C ASP A 27 18.39 -7.70 4.36
N LEU A 28 18.40 -8.00 5.66
CA LEU A 28 18.75 -7.01 6.71
C LEU A 28 20.18 -6.46 6.55
N SER A 29 21.02 -7.09 5.73
CA SER A 29 22.33 -6.58 5.33
C SER A 29 22.28 -5.53 4.20
N GLU A 30 21.15 -5.42 3.50
CA GLU A 30 20.82 -4.46 2.46
C GLU A 30 19.77 -3.48 2.98
N VAL A 31 20.10 -2.78 4.08
CA VAL A 31 19.29 -1.66 4.59
C VAL A 31 19.36 -0.52 3.56
N ASP A 32 18.58 -0.63 2.49
CA ASP A 32 18.54 0.35 1.44
C ASP A 32 17.79 1.60 1.91
N GLU A 33 18.29 2.76 1.50
CA GLU A 33 17.62 4.03 1.74
C GLU A 33 16.20 3.97 1.18
N VAL A 34 15.22 4.45 1.95
CA VAL A 34 13.87 4.65 1.44
C VAL A 34 13.97 5.49 0.17
N PHE A 35 13.46 4.94 -0.92
CA PHE A 35 13.55 5.53 -2.24
C PHE A 35 12.39 6.49 -2.47
N ASP A 36 11.19 6.11 -2.02
CA ASP A 36 9.97 6.87 -2.31
C ASP A 36 8.88 6.70 -1.26
N VAL A 37 8.00 7.70 -1.19
CA VAL A 37 6.73 7.65 -0.46
C VAL A 37 5.62 8.05 -1.42
N ILE A 38 4.65 7.16 -1.60
CA ILE A 38 3.51 7.38 -2.49
C ILE A 38 2.25 7.46 -1.64
N VAL A 39 1.49 8.55 -1.80
CA VAL A 39 0.21 8.77 -1.13
C VAL A 39 -0.90 8.82 -2.19
N PRO A 40 -1.59 7.69 -2.44
CA PRO A 40 -2.68 7.64 -3.41
C PRO A 40 -3.84 8.58 -3.02
N VAL A 41 -4.47 9.19 -4.01
CA VAL A 41 -5.70 9.99 -3.83
C VAL A 41 -6.90 9.09 -3.57
N GLU A 42 -6.92 7.90 -4.19
CA GLU A 42 -8.00 6.94 -4.05
C GLU A 42 -7.82 6.05 -2.82
N GLU A 43 -8.93 5.66 -2.20
CA GLU A 43 -8.93 4.65 -1.14
C GLU A 43 -8.66 3.27 -1.73
N TRP A 44 -7.94 2.46 -0.98
CA TRP A 44 -7.67 1.07 -1.32
C TRP A 44 -8.65 0.16 -0.61
N THR A 45 -8.93 -0.98 -1.23
CA THR A 45 -9.68 -2.06 -0.59
C THR A 45 -8.74 -2.87 0.29
N HIS A 46 -9.04 -2.96 1.59
CA HIS A 46 -8.57 -4.04 2.46
C HIS A 46 -9.49 -5.23 2.29
N GLU A 47 -8.94 -6.38 1.92
CA GLU A 47 -9.68 -7.63 1.93
C GLU A 47 -9.02 -8.61 2.89
N GLN A 48 -9.83 -9.26 3.70
CA GLN A 48 -9.41 -10.32 4.60
C GLN A 48 -10.46 -11.43 4.61
N GLY A 49 -10.00 -12.67 4.72
CA GLY A 49 -10.87 -13.83 4.76
C GLY A 49 -10.06 -15.12 4.80
N LYS A 50 -10.64 -16.19 4.29
CA LYS A 50 -9.96 -17.49 4.12
C LYS A 50 -10.01 -17.93 2.68
N HIS A 51 -8.90 -18.48 2.20
CA HIS A 51 -8.77 -19.10 0.88
C HIS A 51 -8.20 -20.51 1.06
N GLY A 52 -8.93 -21.54 0.60
CA GLY A 52 -8.51 -22.94 0.78
C GLY A 52 -8.33 -23.33 2.26
N GLY A 53 -9.06 -22.68 3.17
CA GLY A 53 -8.94 -22.87 4.62
C GLY A 53 -7.80 -22.10 5.31
N ALA A 54 -6.94 -21.38 4.57
CA ALA A 54 -5.89 -20.53 5.13
C ALA A 54 -6.34 -19.07 5.19
N GLU A 55 -6.01 -18.36 6.28
CA GLU A 55 -6.29 -16.93 6.38
C GLU A 55 -5.43 -16.13 5.40
N TYR A 56 -6.04 -15.10 4.81
CA TYR A 56 -5.33 -14.17 3.93
C TYR A 56 -5.73 -12.71 4.23
N SER A 57 -4.84 -11.79 3.87
CA SER A 57 -5.07 -10.36 3.99
C SER A 57 -4.34 -9.64 2.85
N VAL A 58 -5.09 -8.97 1.98
CA VAL A 58 -4.54 -8.27 0.81
C VAL A 58 -5.07 -6.84 0.73
N ARG A 59 -4.32 -5.99 0.03
CA ARG A 59 -4.70 -4.60 -0.22
C ARG A 59 -4.46 -4.26 -1.68
N TYR A 60 -5.43 -3.66 -2.33
CA TYR A 60 -5.36 -3.31 -3.75
C TYR A 60 -6.15 -2.02 -4.04
N PRO A 61 -5.76 -1.26 -5.07
CA PRO A 61 -6.37 0.04 -5.39
C PRO A 61 -7.76 -0.07 -6.05
N ASP A 62 -8.16 -1.26 -6.47
CA ASP A 62 -9.39 -1.49 -7.23
C ASP A 62 -10.56 -1.91 -6.34
N ALA A 63 -11.78 -1.81 -6.88
CA ALA A 63 -12.95 -2.45 -6.28
C ALA A 63 -12.87 -3.96 -6.52
N PHE A 64 -13.18 -4.76 -5.51
CA PHE A 64 -13.15 -6.23 -5.60
C PHE A 64 -14.00 -6.77 -6.74
N GLU A 65 -13.49 -7.76 -7.46
CA GLU A 65 -14.28 -8.67 -8.28
C GLU A 65 -14.29 -10.07 -7.61
N PRO A 66 -15.47 -10.66 -7.31
CA PRO A 66 -15.55 -11.95 -6.65
C PRO A 66 -14.87 -13.05 -7.44
N CYS A 67 -13.94 -13.74 -6.79
CA CYS A 67 -13.19 -14.87 -7.32
C CYS A 67 -13.57 -16.12 -6.51
N ASP A 68 -13.95 -17.19 -7.23
CA ASP A 68 -14.20 -18.60 -6.88
C ASP A 68 -14.76 -19.03 -5.50
N GLU A 69 -15.37 -20.21 -5.45
CA GLU A 69 -16.04 -20.77 -4.25
C GLU A 69 -15.09 -21.07 -3.07
N GLU A 70 -13.77 -21.00 -3.26
CA GLU A 70 -12.75 -21.26 -2.23
C GLU A 70 -12.54 -20.09 -1.26
N TYR A 71 -13.06 -18.90 -1.59
CA TYR A 71 -13.00 -17.71 -0.75
C TYR A 71 -14.18 -17.68 0.22
N THR A 72 -13.88 -17.73 1.51
CA THR A 72 -14.89 -17.78 2.59
C THR A 72 -14.60 -16.74 3.66
N ASP A 73 -15.64 -16.33 4.40
CA ASP A 73 -15.55 -15.32 5.45
C ASP A 73 -14.92 -13.99 4.98
N VAL A 74 -15.09 -13.63 3.71
CA VAL A 74 -14.44 -12.45 3.11
C VAL A 74 -15.11 -11.16 3.59
N THR A 75 -14.28 -10.21 4.01
CA THR A 75 -14.68 -8.85 4.39
C THR A 75 -13.88 -7.82 3.61
N HIS A 76 -14.53 -6.70 3.29
CA HIS A 76 -13.93 -5.59 2.57
C HIS A 76 -14.07 -4.29 3.35
N VAL A 77 -12.98 -3.53 3.45
CA VAL A 77 -12.94 -2.21 4.09
C VAL A 77 -12.16 -1.25 3.20
N ALA A 78 -12.79 -0.13 2.81
CA ALA A 78 -12.06 0.96 2.16
C ALA A 78 -11.14 1.64 3.18
N GLN A 79 -9.88 1.86 2.81
CA GLN A 79 -8.90 2.51 3.68
C GLN A 79 -7.97 3.43 2.90
N ARG A 80 -7.48 4.48 3.57
CA ARG A 80 -6.36 5.30 3.10
C ARG A 80 -5.06 4.55 3.33
N VAL A 81 -4.13 4.65 2.39
CA VAL A 81 -2.81 4.01 2.50
C VAL A 81 -1.70 5.00 2.19
N ALA A 82 -0.54 4.80 2.81
CA ALA A 82 0.71 5.43 2.42
C ALA A 82 1.71 4.32 2.08
N LEU A 83 2.24 4.31 0.86
CA LEU A 83 3.20 3.31 0.42
C LEU A 83 4.61 3.86 0.65
N ILE A 84 5.46 3.06 1.28
CA ILE A 84 6.89 3.33 1.42
C ILE A 84 7.63 2.25 0.62
N THR A 85 8.57 2.66 -0.23
CA THR A 85 9.28 1.74 -1.13
C THR A 85 10.79 1.92 -1.04
N ASN A 86 11.52 0.82 -1.06
CA ASN A 86 12.99 0.78 -1.10
C ASN A 86 13.57 0.57 -2.51
N GLY A 87 12.74 0.75 -3.55
CA GLY A 87 13.19 0.62 -4.94
C GLY A 87 12.18 1.17 -5.96
N PRO A 88 12.50 1.13 -7.27
CA PRO A 88 11.61 1.57 -8.32
C PRO A 88 10.37 0.65 -8.38
N THR A 89 9.20 1.23 -8.17
CA THR A 89 7.94 0.47 -8.20
C THR A 89 7.12 0.74 -9.47
N ASN A 90 6.38 -0.28 -9.90
CA ASN A 90 5.41 -0.14 -10.99
C ASN A 90 4.21 0.75 -10.61
N TYR A 91 4.08 1.18 -9.35
CA TYR A 91 2.96 1.99 -8.88
C TYR A 91 2.93 3.39 -9.49
N ARG A 92 4.10 4.06 -9.63
CA ARG A 92 4.19 5.31 -10.40
C ARG A 92 3.84 5.12 -11.88
N ARG A 93 4.20 3.97 -12.47
CA ARG A 93 3.88 3.66 -13.88
C ARG A 93 2.41 3.40 -14.13
N ARG A 94 1.63 3.00 -13.11
CA ARG A 94 0.19 2.78 -13.21
C ARG A 94 -0.64 4.07 -13.18
N GLY A 95 -0.02 5.24 -12.97
CA GLY A 95 -0.71 6.53 -13.04
C GLY A 95 -1.74 6.74 -11.94
N LEU A 96 -1.52 6.17 -10.74
CA LEU A 96 -2.32 6.49 -9.57
C LEU A 96 -2.21 8.00 -9.31
N SER A 97 -3.36 8.66 -9.14
CA SER A 97 -3.37 10.08 -8.86
C SER A 97 -2.72 10.32 -7.50
N GLU A 98 -1.69 11.15 -7.46
CA GLU A 98 -1.00 11.51 -6.22
C GLU A 98 -1.64 12.78 -5.63
N ARG A 99 -1.81 12.81 -4.31
CA ARG A 99 -2.43 13.97 -3.66
C ARG A 99 -1.43 15.13 -3.70
N GLN A 100 -1.76 16.19 -4.44
CA GLN A 100 -0.99 17.42 -4.40
C GLN A 100 -1.40 18.23 -3.17
N GLY A 101 -0.41 18.63 -2.38
CA GLY A 101 -0.63 19.42 -1.17
C GLY A 101 -1.41 20.71 -1.49
N SER A 102 -2.37 21.02 -0.62
CA SER A 102 -3.09 22.30 -0.62
C SER A 102 -2.32 23.37 0.14
#